data_AF-A0A2E5HL66-F1
#
_entry.id   AF-A0A2E5HL66-F1
#
_cell.length_a   1.000
_cell.length_b   1.000
_cell.length_c   1.000
_cell.angle_alpha   90.00
_cell.angle_beta   90.00
_cell.angle_gamma   90.00
#
_symmetry.space_group_name_H-M   'P 1'
#
loop_
_entity.id
_entity.type
_entity.pdbx_description
1 polymer ?
#
loop_
_entity_poly.entity_id
_entity_poly.type
_entity_poly.pdbx_seq_one_letter_code
_entity_poly.pdbx_strand_id
1 'polypeptide(L)'
;MDRFKPTLTDVFYALTLQEIAAQPGLREELGDNHLDDVARRAFRYELHELSYLGDEVWGLGAQGVIAQLAPPPEDSLRELSRIRAAGADGYYAALCRSALVHLFWGEPLRAESRLAMAIRHNGDGAFAHHALGLLKGYQGDRDGARHELQEALNRETFYDPRERIGRALAALR
;
A
#
# COMPACT_ATOMS: atom_id res chain seq x y z
N MET A 1 -0.46 -25.66 16.24
CA MET A 1 -0.52 -24.19 16.11
C MET A 1 -1.27 -23.92 14.82
N ASP A 2 -2.53 -23.48 14.91
CA ASP A 2 -3.38 -23.32 13.72
C ASP A 2 -2.80 -22.27 12.78
N ARG A 3 -2.69 -22.62 11.50
CA ARG A 3 -2.27 -21.69 10.45
C ARG A 3 -3.48 -20.83 10.08
N PHE A 4 -3.45 -19.56 10.46
CA PHE A 4 -4.49 -18.60 10.13
C PHE A 4 -4.45 -18.29 8.63
N LYS A 5 -5.51 -18.65 7.92
CA LYS A 5 -5.65 -18.35 6.48
C LYS A 5 -5.80 -16.83 6.30
N PRO A 6 -4.99 -16.19 5.45
CA PRO A 6 -5.06 -14.74 5.27
C PRO A 6 -6.41 -14.33 4.68
N THR A 7 -6.92 -13.21 5.18
CA THR A 7 -8.07 -12.52 4.57
C THR A 7 -7.61 -11.70 3.36
N LEU A 8 -8.56 -11.23 2.54
CA LEU A 8 -8.24 -10.31 1.45
C LEU A 8 -7.53 -9.04 1.96
N THR A 9 -7.97 -8.52 3.11
CA THR A 9 -7.34 -7.41 3.81
C THR A 9 -5.87 -7.68 4.13
N ASP A 10 -5.56 -8.89 4.63
CA ASP A 10 -4.19 -9.27 4.97
C ASP A 10 -3.28 -9.30 3.75
N VAL A 11 -3.77 -9.90 2.65
CA VAL A 11 -3.02 -9.96 1.38
C VAL A 11 -2.76 -8.56 0.84
N PHE A 12 -3.79 -7.70 0.84
CA PHE A 12 -3.65 -6.34 0.34
C PHE A 12 -2.83 -5.42 1.24
N TYR A 13 -2.78 -5.70 2.54
CA TYR A 13 -1.84 -5.06 3.45
C TYR A 13 -0.40 -5.47 3.11
N ALA A 14 -0.13 -6.76 2.89
CA ALA A 14 1.19 -7.23 2.48
C ALA A 14 1.65 -6.60 1.14
N LEU A 15 0.76 -6.49 0.17
CA LEU A 15 1.02 -5.80 -1.11
C LEU A 15 1.31 -4.31 -0.90
N THR A 16 0.65 -3.67 0.07
CA THR A 16 0.93 -2.28 0.44
C THR A 16 2.34 -2.12 1.02
N LEU A 17 2.79 -3.04 1.88
CA LEU A 17 4.16 -3.03 2.41
C LEU A 17 5.20 -3.14 1.28
N GLN A 18 4.95 -4.00 0.30
CA GLN A 18 5.80 -4.15 -0.87
C GLN A 18 5.84 -2.88 -1.73
N GLU A 19 4.69 -2.26 -1.96
CA GLU A 19 4.60 -1.02 -2.74
C GLU A 19 5.38 0.12 -2.07
N ILE A 20 5.28 0.23 -0.75
CA ILE A 20 6.07 1.19 0.04
C ILE A 20 7.56 0.90 -0.09
N ALA A 21 7.98 -0.35 0.07
CA ALA A 21 9.39 -0.73 -0.03
C ALA A 21 9.99 -0.56 -1.43
N ALA A 22 9.17 -0.63 -2.47
CA ALA A 22 9.57 -0.35 -3.85
C ALA A 22 9.80 1.14 -4.12
N GLN A 23 9.50 2.03 -3.16
CA GLN A 23 9.66 3.46 -3.28
C GLN A 23 10.76 3.96 -2.31
N PRO A 24 11.99 4.23 -2.80
CA PRO A 24 13.13 4.57 -1.94
C PRO A 24 12.84 5.68 -0.93
N GLY A 25 12.27 6.80 -1.39
CA GLY A 25 11.93 7.92 -0.52
C GLY A 25 10.73 7.70 0.41
N LEU A 26 10.01 6.58 0.34
CA LEU A 26 9.02 6.21 1.37
C LEU A 26 9.64 5.23 2.38
N ARG A 27 10.47 4.32 1.89
CA ARG A 27 11.20 3.35 2.69
C ARG A 27 12.13 4.03 3.70
N GLU A 28 12.86 5.06 3.27
CA GLU A 28 13.72 5.87 4.14
C GLU A 28 12.93 6.61 5.24
N GLU A 29 11.80 7.20 4.88
CA GLU A 29 10.93 7.98 5.78
C GLU A 29 10.26 7.14 6.86
N LEU A 30 9.83 5.93 6.50
CA LEU A 30 9.26 4.99 7.47
C LEU A 30 10.36 4.26 8.25
N GLY A 31 11.61 4.33 7.82
CA GLY A 31 12.74 3.58 8.35
C GLY A 31 12.68 2.10 7.99
N ASP A 32 13.82 1.54 7.57
CA ASP A 32 13.95 0.11 7.23
C ASP A 32 13.51 -0.82 8.39
N ASN A 33 13.62 -0.35 9.63
CA ASN A 33 13.29 -1.11 10.83
C ASN A 33 11.78 -1.24 11.12
N HIS A 34 10.90 -0.54 10.39
CA HIS A 34 9.45 -0.65 10.60
C HIS A 34 8.76 -1.60 9.61
N LEU A 35 9.17 -1.68 8.34
CA LEU A 35 8.48 -2.52 7.36
C LEU A 35 8.78 -4.01 7.55
N ASP A 36 10.04 -4.37 7.75
CA ASP A 36 10.43 -5.77 8.02
C ASP A 36 9.93 -6.25 9.39
N ASP A 37 9.90 -5.38 10.42
CA ASP A 37 9.30 -5.73 11.71
C ASP A 37 7.80 -5.98 11.60
N VAL A 38 7.08 -5.10 10.89
CA VAL A 38 5.65 -5.28 10.65
C VAL A 38 5.39 -6.55 9.84
N ALA A 39 6.17 -6.82 8.79
CA ALA A 39 6.06 -8.06 8.01
C ALA A 39 6.27 -9.31 8.89
N ARG A 40 7.33 -9.32 9.71
CA ARG A 40 7.62 -10.42 10.64
C ARG A 40 6.52 -10.60 11.69
N ARG A 41 5.99 -9.52 12.24
CA ARG A 41 4.94 -9.60 13.26
C ARG A 41 3.61 -10.04 12.66
N ALA A 42 3.22 -9.45 11.53
CA ALA A 42 1.90 -9.69 10.92
C ALA A 42 1.84 -11.04 10.21
N PHE A 43 2.92 -11.39 9.52
CA PHE A 43 2.97 -12.52 8.58
C PHE A 43 4.06 -13.54 8.92
N ARG A 44 4.94 -13.29 9.89
CA ARG A 44 6.07 -14.20 10.20
C ARG A 44 7.03 -14.44 9.02
N TYR A 45 7.06 -13.48 8.11
CA TYR A 45 7.94 -13.45 6.96
C TYR A 45 8.68 -12.12 6.91
N GLU A 46 9.87 -12.14 6.34
CA GLU A 46 10.56 -10.92 5.93
C GLU A 46 9.83 -10.27 4.75
N LEU A 47 10.00 -8.96 4.56
CA LEU A 47 9.30 -8.25 3.49
C LEU A 47 9.66 -8.80 2.10
N HIS A 48 10.92 -9.18 1.90
CA HIS A 48 11.38 -9.75 0.63
C HIS A 48 10.73 -11.11 0.33
N GLU A 49 10.36 -11.89 1.36
CA GLU A 49 9.69 -13.18 1.21
C GLU A 49 8.22 -13.00 0.80
N LEU A 50 7.56 -11.94 1.24
CA LEU A 50 6.17 -11.62 0.84
C LEU A 50 6.02 -11.52 -0.68
N SER A 51 7.06 -11.10 -1.40
CA SER A 51 7.08 -10.96 -2.86
C SER A 51 6.81 -12.27 -3.60
N TYR A 52 7.16 -13.40 -2.97
CA TYR A 52 7.13 -14.73 -3.56
C TYR A 52 5.95 -15.58 -3.07
N LEU A 53 5.21 -15.10 -2.07
CA LEU A 53 4.31 -15.94 -1.29
C LEU A 53 2.90 -16.13 -1.87
N GLY A 54 2.54 -15.48 -2.98
CA GLY A 54 1.24 -15.70 -3.65
C GLY A 54 0.05 -15.69 -2.69
N ASP A 55 -0.81 -16.71 -2.76
CA ASP A 55 -1.99 -16.89 -1.88
C ASP A 55 -1.65 -17.52 -0.50
N GLU A 56 -0.36 -17.81 -0.22
CA GLU A 56 0.10 -18.61 0.92
C GLU A 56 0.71 -17.78 2.07
N VAL A 57 0.25 -16.55 2.25
CA VAL A 57 0.71 -15.68 3.35
C VAL A 57 0.02 -16.07 4.67
N TRP A 58 0.68 -16.84 5.52
CA TRP A 58 0.16 -17.23 6.85
C TRP A 58 0.62 -16.24 7.94
N GLY A 59 -0.16 -15.96 8.98
CA GLY A 59 0.27 -14.96 9.98
C GLY A 59 -0.61 -14.79 11.21
N LEU A 60 -0.32 -13.77 12.01
CA LEU A 60 -1.24 -13.28 13.05
C LEU A 60 -2.41 -12.48 12.44
N GLY A 61 -2.28 -12.08 11.17
CA GLY A 61 -3.18 -11.16 10.48
C GLY A 61 -2.73 -9.71 10.67
N ALA A 62 -2.89 -8.91 9.62
CA ALA A 62 -2.48 -7.51 9.57
C ALA A 62 -3.18 -6.68 10.64
N GLN A 63 -4.50 -6.87 10.83
CA GLN A 63 -5.28 -6.05 11.77
C GLN A 63 -4.79 -6.14 13.21
N GLY A 64 -4.39 -7.34 13.66
CA GLY A 64 -3.91 -7.56 15.02
C GLY A 64 -2.58 -6.84 15.29
N VAL A 65 -1.73 -6.70 14.28
CA VAL A 65 -0.45 -5.98 14.37
C VAL A 65 -0.65 -4.48 14.24
N ILE A 66 -1.45 -4.04 13.27
CA ILE A 66 -1.79 -2.62 13.07
C ILE A 66 -2.38 -2.01 14.35
N ALA A 67 -3.24 -2.73 15.07
CA ALA A 67 -3.81 -2.25 16.34
C ALA A 67 -2.76 -2.00 17.45
N GLN A 68 -1.56 -2.57 17.31
CA GLN A 68 -0.43 -2.38 18.23
C GLN A 68 0.57 -1.34 17.73
N LEU A 69 0.40 -0.85 16.51
CA LEU A 69 1.22 0.21 15.95
C LEU A 69 0.73 1.56 16.51
N ALA A 70 1.66 2.40 16.95
CA ALA A 70 1.35 3.78 17.32
C ALA A 70 1.42 4.64 16.05
N PRO A 71 0.29 5.16 15.52
CA PRO A 71 0.33 6.03 14.37
C PRO A 71 1.12 7.30 14.72
N PRO A 72 1.95 7.83 13.80
CA PRO A 72 2.66 9.07 14.03
C PRO A 72 1.66 10.22 14.20
N PRO A 73 2.02 11.27 14.95
CA PRO A 73 1.20 12.47 15.06
C PRO A 73 0.76 12.98 13.68
N GLU A 74 -0.44 13.54 13.58
CA GLU A 74 -0.99 14.01 12.30
C GLU A 74 -0.08 15.03 11.59
N ASP A 75 0.64 15.84 12.36
CA ASP A 75 1.60 16.82 11.84
C ASP A 75 2.84 16.15 11.22
N SER A 76 3.28 15.00 11.73
CA SER A 76 4.41 14.24 11.16
C SER A 76 4.08 13.67 9.77
N LEU A 77 2.82 13.30 9.52
CA LEU A 77 2.36 12.86 8.20
C LEU A 77 2.17 14.01 7.20
N ARG A 78 1.88 15.23 7.70
CA ARG A 78 1.91 16.46 6.89
C ARG A 78 3.34 16.79 6.44
N GLU A 79 4.34 16.50 7.27
CA GLU A 79 5.75 16.57 6.89
C GLU A 79 6.04 15.60 5.72
N LEU A 80 5.62 14.33 5.81
CA LEU A 80 5.84 13.32 4.74
C LEU A 80 5.23 13.70 3.39
N SER A 81 4.06 14.37 3.42
CA SER A 81 3.41 14.89 2.21
C SER A 81 4.09 16.16 1.64
N ARG A 82 4.91 16.85 2.45
CA ARG A 82 5.72 18.02 2.03
C ARG A 82 7.12 17.64 1.58
N ILE A 83 7.76 16.66 2.23
CA ILE A 83 9.17 16.32 2.02
C ILE A 83 9.46 15.86 0.57
N ARG A 84 8.44 15.39 -0.18
CA ARG A 84 8.60 14.96 -1.59
C ARG A 84 7.98 15.88 -2.64
N ALA A 85 7.31 16.96 -2.23
CA ALA A 85 6.83 17.99 -3.16
C ALA A 85 7.99 18.83 -3.76
N ALA A 86 9.21 18.69 -3.23
CA ALA A 86 10.43 19.36 -3.70
C ALA A 86 11.16 18.62 -4.85
N GLY A 87 10.72 17.43 -5.25
CA GLY A 87 11.28 16.67 -6.38
C GLY A 87 10.38 16.67 -7.62
N ALA A 88 10.92 16.23 -8.76
CA ALA A 88 10.27 16.24 -10.08
C ALA A 88 8.91 15.52 -10.18
N ASP A 89 8.50 14.75 -9.16
CA ASP A 89 7.26 13.95 -9.13
C ASP A 89 5.99 14.74 -8.76
N GLY A 90 6.12 15.99 -8.29
CA GLY A 90 5.01 16.91 -8.04
C GLY A 90 4.04 16.54 -6.90
N TYR A 91 3.08 17.43 -6.64
CA TYR A 91 2.07 17.32 -5.58
C TYR A 91 1.18 16.06 -5.70
N TYR A 92 0.95 15.57 -6.92
CA TYR A 92 0.20 14.34 -7.20
C TYR A 92 0.82 13.09 -6.59
N ALA A 93 2.12 12.86 -6.83
CA ALA A 93 2.80 11.67 -6.34
C ALA A 93 2.93 11.72 -4.81
N ALA A 94 3.09 12.92 -4.24
CA ALA A 94 3.09 13.10 -2.79
C ALA A 94 1.75 12.69 -2.15
N LEU A 95 0.61 13.02 -2.77
CA LEU A 95 -0.70 12.59 -2.30
C LEU A 95 -0.88 11.06 -2.40
N CYS A 96 -0.47 10.44 -3.50
CA CYS A 96 -0.54 8.98 -3.65
C CYS A 96 0.33 8.25 -2.61
N ARG A 97 1.54 8.75 -2.37
CA ARG A 97 2.46 8.23 -1.34
C ARG A 97 1.91 8.40 0.07
N SER A 98 1.32 9.56 0.36
CA SER A 98 0.64 9.80 1.64
C SER A 98 -0.50 8.80 1.87
N ALA A 99 -1.22 8.41 0.83
CA ALA A 99 -2.26 7.38 0.94
C ALA A 99 -1.69 6.01 1.36
N LEU A 100 -0.56 5.58 0.78
CA LEU A 100 0.11 4.34 1.17
C LEU A 100 0.56 4.35 2.63
N VAL A 101 1.08 5.50 3.10
CA VAL A 101 1.45 5.65 4.52
C VAL A 101 0.22 5.57 5.44
N HIS A 102 -0.90 6.18 5.07
CA HIS A 102 -2.14 6.05 5.84
C HIS A 102 -2.64 4.60 5.84
N LEU A 103 -2.51 3.85 4.74
CA LEU A 103 -2.81 2.42 4.72
C LEU A 103 -1.90 1.61 5.65
N PHE A 104 -0.60 1.91 5.67
CA PHE A 104 0.36 1.27 6.57
C PHE A 104 -0.06 1.36 8.03
N TRP A 105 -0.57 2.52 8.46
CA TRP A 105 -1.07 2.75 9.82
C TRP A 105 -2.54 2.34 10.03
N GLY A 106 -3.18 1.68 9.05
CA GLY A 106 -4.56 1.23 9.17
C GLY A 106 -5.60 2.35 9.15
N GLU A 107 -5.32 3.46 8.46
CA GLU A 107 -6.17 4.64 8.36
C GLU A 107 -6.83 4.78 6.96
N PRO A 108 -7.71 3.84 6.55
CA PRO A 108 -8.21 3.78 5.17
C PRO A 108 -9.00 5.02 4.75
N LEU A 109 -9.73 5.66 5.68
CA LEU A 109 -10.48 6.89 5.39
C LEU A 109 -9.55 8.07 5.06
N ARG A 110 -8.38 8.14 5.73
CA ARG A 110 -7.38 9.16 5.42
C ARG A 110 -6.72 8.86 4.08
N ALA A 111 -6.40 7.61 3.79
CA ALA A 111 -5.88 7.19 2.49
C ALA A 111 -6.82 7.55 1.35
N GLU A 112 -8.12 7.27 1.49
CA GLU A 112 -9.16 7.63 0.53
C GLU A 112 -9.19 9.13 0.25
N SER A 113 -9.13 9.95 1.32
CA SER A 113 -9.10 11.42 1.20
C SER A 113 -7.91 11.91 0.37
N ARG A 114 -6.71 11.33 0.58
CA ARG A 114 -5.51 11.68 -0.20
C ARG A 114 -5.64 11.29 -1.67
N LEU A 115 -6.18 10.12 -1.97
CA LEU A 115 -6.37 9.66 -3.35
C LEU A 115 -7.42 10.51 -4.08
N ALA A 116 -8.51 10.86 -3.41
CA ALA A 116 -9.50 11.78 -3.95
C ALA A 116 -8.88 13.16 -4.26
N MET A 117 -7.99 13.67 -3.41
CA MET A 117 -7.23 14.89 -3.71
C MET A 117 -6.29 14.73 -4.92
N ALA A 118 -5.60 13.58 -5.03
CA ALA A 118 -4.66 13.32 -6.12
C ALA A 118 -5.38 13.31 -7.47
N ILE A 119 -6.51 12.61 -7.55
CA ILE A 119 -7.34 12.49 -8.75
C ILE A 119 -7.89 13.85 -9.17
N ARG A 120 -8.36 14.66 -8.22
CA ARG A 120 -8.84 16.03 -8.52
C ARG A 120 -7.75 16.93 -9.11
N HIS A 121 -6.49 16.72 -8.72
CA HIS A 121 -5.41 17.63 -9.07
C HIS A 121 -4.74 17.32 -10.42
N ASN A 122 -4.44 16.05 -10.71
CA ASN A 122 -3.67 15.69 -11.92
C ASN A 122 -4.41 14.77 -12.89
N GLY A 123 -5.67 14.44 -12.59
CA GLY A 123 -6.44 13.50 -13.39
C GLY A 123 -5.89 12.08 -13.29
N ASP A 124 -6.81 11.12 -13.24
CA ASP A 124 -6.74 9.76 -13.80
C ASP A 124 -5.35 9.18 -14.15
N GLY A 125 -4.42 9.16 -13.19
CA GLY A 125 -3.05 8.67 -13.35
C GLY A 125 -2.91 7.25 -12.79
N ALA A 126 -2.05 6.45 -13.41
CA ALA A 126 -1.87 5.03 -13.08
C ALA A 126 -1.60 4.79 -11.58
N PHE A 127 -0.80 5.65 -10.94
CA PHE A 127 -0.43 5.46 -9.54
C PHE A 127 -1.61 5.67 -8.57
N ALA A 128 -2.48 6.65 -8.82
CA ALA A 128 -3.67 6.87 -8.01
C ALA A 128 -4.64 5.68 -8.11
N HIS A 129 -4.84 5.15 -9.33
CA HIS A 129 -5.63 3.93 -9.54
C HIS A 129 -5.00 2.70 -8.87
N HIS A 130 -3.67 2.56 -8.92
CA HIS A 130 -2.99 1.47 -8.23
C HIS A 130 -3.21 1.55 -6.71
N ALA A 131 -2.99 2.72 -6.11
CA ALA A 131 -3.16 2.93 -4.68
C ALA A 131 -4.65 2.82 -4.24
N LEU A 132 -5.61 3.24 -5.07
CA LEU A 132 -7.04 2.99 -4.83
C LEU A 132 -7.37 1.50 -4.86
N GLY A 133 -6.79 0.76 -5.81
CA GLY A 133 -6.91 -0.69 -5.89
C GLY A 133 -6.41 -1.36 -4.60
N LEU A 134 -5.27 -0.91 -4.08
CA LEU A 134 -4.73 -1.39 -2.81
C LEU A 134 -5.66 -1.07 -1.63
N LEU A 135 -6.15 0.17 -1.54
CA LEU A 135 -7.10 0.61 -0.51
C LEU A 135 -8.37 -0.22 -0.51
N LYS A 136 -8.99 -0.43 -1.68
CA LYS A 136 -10.24 -1.19 -1.80
C LYS A 136 -10.06 -2.64 -1.43
N GLY A 137 -8.97 -3.27 -1.86
CA GLY A 137 -8.65 -4.64 -1.47
C GLY A 137 -8.38 -4.76 0.04
N TYR A 138 -7.71 -3.77 0.63
CA TYR A 138 -7.55 -3.66 2.08
C TYR A 138 -8.90 -3.54 2.80
N GLN A 139 -9.85 -2.79 2.26
CA GLN A 139 -11.23 -2.69 2.75
C GLN A 139 -12.09 -3.94 2.50
N GLY A 140 -11.57 -4.93 1.75
CA GLY A 140 -12.32 -6.14 1.37
C GLY A 140 -13.21 -5.98 0.13
N ASP A 141 -13.20 -4.82 -0.53
CA ASP A 141 -13.94 -4.54 -1.77
C ASP A 141 -13.19 -5.14 -2.98
N ARG A 142 -13.44 -6.43 -3.22
CA ARG A 142 -12.78 -7.21 -4.29
C ARG A 142 -13.07 -6.64 -5.69
N ASP A 143 -14.31 -6.29 -5.97
CA ASP A 143 -14.73 -5.83 -7.30
C ASP A 143 -14.21 -4.43 -7.58
N GLY A 144 -14.29 -3.54 -6.59
CA GLY A 144 -13.69 -2.22 -6.70
C GLY A 144 -12.16 -2.30 -6.82
N ALA A 145 -11.49 -3.16 -6.05
CA ALA A 145 -10.03 -3.34 -6.19
C ALA A 145 -9.65 -3.78 -7.60
N ARG A 146 -10.39 -4.75 -8.17
CA ARG A 146 -10.19 -5.23 -9.53
C ARG A 146 -10.33 -4.10 -10.56
N HIS A 147 -11.38 -3.29 -10.44
CA HIS A 147 -11.63 -2.18 -11.34
C HIS A 147 -10.45 -1.20 -11.36
N GLU A 148 -10.06 -0.70 -10.18
CA GLU A 148 -9.00 0.30 -10.07
C GLU A 148 -7.64 -0.24 -10.52
N LEU A 149 -7.30 -1.49 -10.17
CA LEU A 149 -6.05 -2.10 -10.61
C LEU A 149 -6.01 -2.31 -12.14
N GLN A 150 -7.14 -2.60 -12.77
CA GLN A 150 -7.20 -2.71 -14.23
C GLN A 150 -7.00 -1.33 -14.89
N GLU A 151 -7.61 -0.28 -14.35
CA GLU A 151 -7.40 1.10 -14.82
C GLU A 151 -5.92 1.52 -14.67
N ALA A 152 -5.29 1.15 -13.55
CA ALA A 152 -3.86 1.37 -13.33
C ALA A 152 -3.01 0.64 -14.38
N LEU A 153 -3.26 -0.66 -14.61
CA LEU A 153 -2.50 -1.48 -15.55
C LEU A 153 -2.62 -0.97 -17.00
N ASN A 154 -3.79 -0.44 -17.37
CA ASN A 154 -4.03 0.10 -18.69
C ASN A 154 -3.22 1.37 -18.98
N ARG A 155 -2.90 2.15 -17.93
CA ARG A 155 -2.18 3.43 -18.04
C ARG A 155 -0.69 3.31 -17.76
N GLU A 156 -0.28 2.33 -16.98
CA GLU A 156 1.10 2.15 -16.58
C GLU A 156 1.95 1.61 -17.73
N THR A 157 3.10 2.25 -17.99
CA THR A 157 4.02 1.86 -19.07
C THR A 157 5.32 1.27 -18.55
N PHE A 158 5.68 1.52 -17.29
CA PHE A 158 6.90 1.00 -16.68
C PHE A 158 6.73 -0.45 -16.23
N TYR A 159 7.79 -1.25 -16.39
CA TYR A 159 7.76 -2.69 -16.09
C TYR A 159 7.48 -2.97 -14.61
N ASP A 160 8.27 -2.40 -13.69
CA ASP A 160 8.18 -2.75 -12.27
C ASP A 160 6.80 -2.43 -11.65
N PRO A 161 6.18 -1.25 -11.89
CA PRO A 161 4.83 -1.00 -11.37
C PRO A 161 3.77 -1.88 -12.03
N ARG A 162 3.88 -2.23 -13.33
CA ARG A 162 2.97 -3.20 -13.98
C ARG A 162 3.04 -4.57 -13.33
N GLU A 163 4.23 -5.02 -12.96
CA GLU A 163 4.42 -6.30 -12.28
C GLU A 163 3.72 -6.29 -10.91
N ARG A 164 3.88 -5.22 -10.14
CA ARG A 164 3.21 -5.04 -8.83
C ARG A 164 1.68 -5.00 -8.96
N ILE A 165 1.15 -4.26 -9.94
CA ILE A 165 -0.28 -4.24 -10.24
C ILE A 165 -0.77 -5.64 -10.66
N GLY A 166 0.01 -6.36 -11.48
CA GLY A 166 -0.29 -7.73 -11.89
C GLY A 166 -0.37 -8.71 -10.72
N ARG A 167 0.52 -8.60 -9.74
CA ARG A 167 0.45 -9.37 -8.49
C ARG A 167 -0.82 -9.07 -7.71
N ALA A 168 -1.19 -7.79 -7.57
CA ALA A 168 -2.42 -7.41 -6.88
C ALA A 168 -3.68 -7.94 -7.59
N LEU A 169 -3.71 -7.95 -8.93
CA LEU A 169 -4.79 -8.55 -9.71
C LEU A 169 -4.86 -10.07 -9.56
N ALA A 170 -3.71 -10.74 -9.44
CA ALA A 170 -3.65 -12.18 -9.23
C ALA A 170 -4.23 -12.59 -7.86
N ALA A 171 -3.98 -11.79 -6.82
CA ALA A 171 -4.53 -11.99 -5.48
C ALA A 171 -6.08 -11.86 -5.38
N LEU A 172 -6.72 -11.30 -6.40
CA LEU A 172 -8.18 -11.16 -6.47
C LEU A 172 -8.89 -12.36 -7.10
N ARG A 173 -8.14 -13.37 -7.56
CA ARG A 173 -8.69 -14.58 -8.18
C ARG A 173 -9.44 -15.46 -7.19
#